data_AF-A0A6L8GIM9-F1
#
_entry.id   AF-A0A6L8GIM9-F1
#
_cell.length_a   1.000
_cell.length_b   1.000
_cell.length_c   1.000
_cell.angle_alpha   90.00
_cell.angle_beta   90.00
_cell.angle_gamma   90.00
#
_symmetry.space_group_name_H-M   'P 1'
#
loop_
_entity.id
_entity.type
_entity.pdbx_description
1 polymer ?
#
loop_
_entity_poly.entity_id
_entity_poly.type
_entity_poly.pdbx_seq_one_letter_code
_entity_poly.pdbx_strand_id
1 'polypeptide(L)'
;MTRSALLVVVWCAAAVACGGETDRAAEALHEPIPVSAIAPGISAETLLDATATLASDEFQGRAPGSEGETKTVEYLTEQFAALELTPGNPDGTWVQAVPLVGITPLPG
;
A
#
# COMPACT_ATOMS: atom_id res chain seq x y z
N MET A 1 -43.95 -42.69 14.19
CA MET A 1 -42.61 -42.78 13.56
C MET A 1 -42.43 -41.69 12.49
N THR A 2 -42.57 -40.40 12.85
CA THR A 2 -42.51 -39.31 11.83
C THR A 2 -42.03 -37.94 12.33
N ARG A 3 -41.65 -37.77 13.61
CA ARG A 3 -41.15 -36.48 14.13
C ARG A 3 -39.62 -36.41 14.21
N SER A 4 -38.94 -37.54 14.42
CA SER A 4 -37.47 -37.59 14.47
C SER A 4 -36.79 -37.47 13.10
N ALA A 5 -37.45 -37.89 12.01
CA ALA A 5 -36.90 -37.75 10.66
C ALA A 5 -36.89 -36.29 10.18
N LEU A 6 -37.84 -35.47 10.64
CA LEU A 6 -37.92 -34.04 10.32
C LEU A 6 -36.82 -33.21 10.99
N LEU A 7 -36.33 -33.63 12.17
CA LEU A 7 -35.26 -32.94 12.88
C LEU A 7 -33.87 -33.19 12.28
N VAL A 8 -33.65 -34.32 11.62
CA VAL A 8 -32.34 -34.64 11.01
C VAL A 8 -32.14 -33.90 9.68
N VAL A 9 -33.20 -33.69 8.88
CA VAL A 9 -33.11 -32.99 7.59
C VAL A 9 -32.82 -31.49 7.76
N VAL A 10 -33.34 -30.87 8.82
CA VAL A 10 -33.10 -29.44 9.11
C VAL A 10 -31.65 -29.15 9.53
N TRP A 11 -30.96 -30.12 10.13
CA TRP A 11 -29.57 -29.94 10.57
C TRP A 11 -28.56 -30.03 9.42
N CYS A 12 -28.87 -30.77 8.34
CA CYS A 12 -28.02 -30.82 7.15
C CYS A 12 -28.07 -29.54 6.31
N ALA A 13 -29.13 -28.72 6.41
CA ALA A 13 -29.25 -27.49 5.63
C ALA A 13 -28.41 -26.32 6.17
N ALA A 14 -27.98 -26.35 7.44
CA ALA A 14 -27.25 -25.26 8.07
C ALA A 14 -25.72 -25.33 7.86
N ALA A 15 -25.17 -26.46 7.42
CA ALA A 15 -23.73 -26.61 7.20
C ALA A 15 -23.25 -26.12 5.81
N VAL A 16 -24.16 -25.86 4.87
CA VAL A 16 -23.87 -25.43 3.49
C VAL A 16 -24.22 -23.94 3.32
N ALA A 17 -23.79 -23.08 4.23
CA ALA A 17 -24.06 -21.63 4.11
C ALA A 17 -22.91 -20.71 4.54
N CYS A 18 -21.84 -21.22 5.15
CA CYS A 18 -20.76 -20.37 5.68
C CYS A 18 -19.49 -20.30 4.80
N GLY A 19 -19.53 -20.79 3.56
CA GLY A 19 -18.31 -20.91 2.74
C GLY A 19 -18.28 -20.11 1.43
N GLY A 20 -19.39 -19.55 0.96
CA GLY A 20 -19.49 -19.03 -0.41
C GLY A 20 -19.42 -17.51 -0.57
N GLU A 21 -19.55 -16.75 0.52
CA GLU A 21 -19.71 -15.29 0.45
C GLU A 21 -18.37 -14.54 0.42
N THR A 22 -17.32 -15.13 1.02
CA THR A 22 -16.00 -14.50 1.11
C THR A 22 -15.21 -14.52 -0.21
N ASP A 23 -15.39 -15.54 -1.05
CA ASP A 23 -14.71 -15.63 -2.36
C ASP A 23 -15.27 -14.63 -3.38
N ARG A 24 -16.57 -14.35 -3.37
CA ARG A 24 -17.20 -13.42 -4.33
C ARG A 24 -16.89 -11.95 -4.07
N ALA A 25 -16.65 -11.58 -2.81
CA ALA A 25 -16.26 -10.22 -2.45
C ALA A 25 -14.84 -9.88 -2.94
N ALA A 26 -13.95 -10.87 -3.05
CA ALA A 26 -12.61 -10.70 -3.61
C ALA A 26 -12.63 -10.53 -5.15
N GLU A 27 -13.54 -11.26 -5.84
CA GLU A 27 -13.65 -11.20 -7.30
C GLU A 27 -14.24 -9.87 -7.81
N ALA A 28 -15.11 -9.22 -7.03
CA ALA A 28 -15.70 -7.91 -7.36
C ALA A 28 -14.72 -6.72 -7.30
N LEU A 29 -13.50 -6.90 -6.77
CA LEU A 29 -12.46 -5.87 -6.70
C LEU A 29 -11.47 -5.93 -7.88
N HIS A 30 -11.65 -6.85 -8.84
CA HIS A 30 -10.72 -7.07 -9.95
C HIS A 30 -11.25 -6.57 -11.31
N GLU A 31 -12.30 -5.75 -11.36
CA GLU A 31 -12.65 -5.08 -12.61
C GLU A 31 -11.52 -4.10 -12.99
N PRO A 32 -10.88 -4.25 -14.16
CA PRO A 32 -9.77 -3.40 -14.56
C PRO A 32 -10.26 -1.96 -14.71
N ILE A 33 -9.60 -1.02 -14.02
CA ILE A 33 -9.88 0.40 -14.21
C ILE A 33 -9.59 0.74 -15.68
N PRO A 34 -10.57 1.30 -16.42
CA PRO A 34 -10.34 1.64 -17.82
C PRO A 34 -9.25 2.70 -17.90
N VAL A 35 -8.31 2.54 -18.85
CA VAL A 35 -7.19 3.49 -19.04
C VAL A 35 -7.68 4.93 -19.24
N SER A 36 -8.89 5.11 -19.77
CA SER A 36 -9.54 6.43 -19.91
C SER A 36 -9.86 7.13 -18.58
N ALA A 37 -9.85 6.41 -17.45
CA ALA A 37 -10.05 6.98 -16.11
C ALA A 37 -8.73 7.44 -15.45
N ILE A 38 -7.58 7.19 -16.08
CA ILE A 38 -6.28 7.65 -15.58
C ILE A 38 -6.10 9.14 -15.93
N ALA A 39 -5.70 9.94 -14.94
CA ALA A 39 -5.47 11.36 -15.15
C ALA A 39 -4.37 11.60 -16.21
N PRO A 40 -4.54 12.59 -17.10
CA PRO A 40 -3.50 12.95 -18.07
C PRO A 40 -2.16 13.23 -17.38
N GLY A 41 -1.08 12.70 -17.94
CA GLY A 41 0.28 12.88 -17.42
C GLY A 41 0.75 11.79 -16.44
N ILE A 42 -0.11 10.86 -16.04
CA ILE A 42 0.31 9.65 -15.31
C ILE A 42 0.69 8.57 -16.34
N SER A 43 1.96 8.15 -16.33
CA SER A 43 2.50 7.13 -17.24
C SER A 43 3.03 5.93 -16.44
N ALA A 44 2.92 4.73 -17.02
CA ALA A 44 3.44 3.52 -16.38
C ALA A 44 4.98 3.54 -16.38
N GLU A 45 5.55 4.11 -17.43
CA GLU A 45 6.99 4.24 -17.66
C GLU A 45 7.66 5.06 -16.56
N THR A 46 7.12 6.26 -16.25
CA THR A 46 7.67 7.12 -15.20
C THR A 46 7.60 6.45 -13.82
N LEU A 47 6.51 5.73 -13.53
CA LEU A 47 6.39 4.97 -12.28
C LEU A 47 7.42 3.85 -12.21
N LEU A 48 7.65 3.14 -13.31
CA LEU A 48 8.60 2.04 -13.37
C LEU A 48 10.04 2.52 -13.23
N ASP A 49 10.40 3.62 -13.89
CA ASP A 49 11.73 4.23 -13.82
C ASP A 49 12.04 4.71 -12.39
N ALA A 50 11.12 5.44 -11.77
CA ALA A 50 11.29 5.90 -10.39
C ALA A 50 11.39 4.72 -9.40
N THR A 51 10.59 3.68 -9.62
CA THR A 51 10.63 2.46 -8.79
C THR A 51 11.98 1.75 -8.94
N ALA A 52 12.48 1.59 -10.16
CA ALA A 52 13.75 0.94 -10.44
C ALA A 52 14.93 1.70 -9.79
N THR A 53 14.97 3.03 -9.93
CA THR A 53 15.98 3.88 -9.28
C THR A 53 15.94 3.73 -7.76
N LEU A 54 14.78 3.94 -7.14
CA LEU A 54 14.64 3.88 -5.68
C LEU A 54 14.89 2.49 -5.10
N ALA A 55 14.66 1.42 -5.87
CA ALA A 55 14.90 0.03 -5.47
C ALA A 55 16.33 -0.45 -5.74
N SER A 56 17.18 0.37 -6.36
CA SER A 56 18.55 -0.02 -6.68
C SER A 56 19.44 -0.14 -5.43
N ASP A 57 20.51 -0.92 -5.55
CA ASP A 57 21.50 -1.13 -4.48
C ASP A 57 22.15 0.19 -4.01
N GLU A 58 22.23 1.19 -4.90
CA GLU A 58 22.77 2.51 -4.58
C GLU A 58 22.03 3.19 -3.43
N PHE A 59 20.72 2.94 -3.31
CA PHE A 59 19.87 3.49 -2.27
C PHE A 59 19.94 2.69 -0.97
N GLN A 60 20.72 1.59 -0.89
CA GLN A 60 21.07 0.85 0.33
C GLN A 60 19.89 0.43 1.24
N GLY A 61 18.67 0.44 0.72
CA GLY A 61 17.44 0.43 1.52
C GLY A 61 17.15 1.77 2.21
N ARG A 62 15.88 2.02 2.53
CA ARG A 62 15.39 3.37 2.90
C ARG A 62 14.92 3.46 4.34
N ALA A 63 15.68 2.84 5.25
CA ALA A 63 15.38 2.88 6.68
C ALA A 63 15.63 4.29 7.26
N PRO A 64 14.83 4.76 8.24
CA PRO A 64 15.07 6.04 8.89
C PRO A 64 16.48 6.12 9.50
N GLY A 65 17.15 7.26 9.32
CA GLY A 65 18.51 7.53 9.77
C GLY A 65 19.61 6.89 8.93
N SER A 66 19.31 6.28 7.78
CA SER A 66 20.30 5.65 6.90
C SER A 66 20.83 6.59 5.80
N GLU A 67 21.95 6.22 5.16
CA GLU A 67 22.41 6.90 3.93
C GLU A 67 21.36 6.80 2.81
N GLY A 68 20.65 5.68 2.74
CA GLY A 68 19.59 5.47 1.77
C GLY A 68 18.39 6.39 1.94
N GLU A 69 18.02 6.75 3.17
CA GLU A 69 17.06 7.82 3.42
C GLU A 69 17.55 9.15 2.84
N THR A 70 18.81 9.52 3.12
CA THR A 70 19.39 10.79 2.64
C THR A 70 19.28 10.89 1.11
N LYS A 71 19.71 9.85 0.38
CA LYS A 71 19.59 9.79 -1.09
C LYS A 71 18.14 9.80 -1.57
N THR A 72 17.24 9.12 -0.86
CA THR A 72 15.81 9.09 -1.20
C THR A 72 15.19 10.47 -1.09
N VAL A 73 15.46 11.19 0.00
CA VAL A 73 14.93 12.54 0.23
C VAL A 73 15.45 13.51 -0.83
N GLU A 74 16.74 13.44 -1.15
CA GLU A 74 17.35 14.25 -2.21
C GLU A 74 16.70 13.96 -3.57
N TYR A 75 16.63 12.69 -3.98
CA TYR A 75 16.01 12.28 -5.24
C TYR A 75 14.56 12.80 -5.36
N LEU A 76 13.72 12.60 -4.33
CA LEU A 76 12.33 13.05 -4.38
C LEU A 76 12.22 14.58 -4.43
N THR A 77 13.10 15.29 -3.73
CA THR A 77 13.16 16.76 -3.77
C THR A 77 13.50 17.24 -5.17
N GLU A 78 14.50 16.62 -5.83
CA GLU A 78 14.89 16.94 -7.20
C GLU A 78 13.76 16.65 -8.20
N GLN A 79 13.09 15.50 -8.08
CA GLN A 79 11.97 15.16 -8.95
C GLN A 79 10.82 16.17 -8.82
N PHE A 80 10.49 16.61 -7.60
CA PHE A 80 9.44 17.60 -7.39
C PHE A 80 9.83 18.99 -7.87
N ALA A 81 11.08 19.39 -7.68
CA ALA A 81 11.60 20.64 -8.21
C ALA A 81 11.62 20.65 -9.75
N ALA A 82 11.97 19.53 -10.39
CA ALA A 82 11.95 19.39 -11.85
C ALA A 82 10.53 19.48 -12.45
N LEU A 83 9.50 19.17 -11.64
CA LEU A 83 8.09 19.37 -11.98
C LEU A 83 7.60 20.80 -11.68
N GLU A 84 8.49 21.71 -11.30
CA GLU A 84 8.19 23.11 -10.96
C GLU A 84 7.16 23.26 -9.82
N LEU A 85 7.08 22.25 -8.95
CA LEU A 85 6.25 22.32 -7.76
C LEU A 85 6.85 23.31 -6.75
N THR A 86 6.03 23.82 -5.84
CA THR A 86 6.50 24.61 -4.70
C THR A 86 6.60 23.73 -3.45
N PRO A 87 7.55 24.00 -2.55
CA PRO A 87 7.63 23.30 -1.27
C PRO A 87 6.36 23.43 -0.44
N GLY A 88 5.95 22.34 0.21
CA GLY A 88 4.68 22.26 0.95
C GLY A 88 4.79 22.41 2.47
N ASN A 89 6.00 22.43 3.03
CA ASN A 89 6.19 22.54 4.48
C ASN A 89 5.92 23.99 4.95
N PRO A 90 5.37 24.25 6.15
CA PRO A 90 5.05 25.62 6.61
C PRO A 90 6.24 26.58 6.70
N ASP A 91 7.46 26.07 6.81
CA ASP A 91 8.70 26.84 6.80
C ASP A 91 9.23 27.13 5.38
N GLY A 92 8.49 26.72 4.34
CA GLY A 92 8.87 26.89 2.94
C GLY A 92 9.88 25.87 2.44
N THR A 93 10.15 24.80 3.18
CA THR A 93 11.05 23.72 2.77
C THR A 93 10.30 22.52 2.19
N TRP A 94 11.05 21.61 1.55
CA TRP A 94 10.49 20.38 0.97
C TRP A 94 10.30 19.25 1.98
N VAL A 95 11.06 19.29 3.07
CA VAL A 95 11.24 18.15 3.98
C VAL A 95 10.58 18.45 5.32
N GLN A 96 9.67 17.59 5.75
CA GLN A 96 9.09 17.65 7.08
C GLN A 96 10.03 16.99 8.09
N ALA A 97 10.50 17.75 9.08
CA ALA A 97 11.31 17.20 10.17
C ALA A 97 10.46 16.27 11.05
N VAL A 98 10.76 14.96 11.04
CA VAL A 98 10.17 13.96 11.93
C VAL A 98 11.25 13.46 12.89
N PRO A 99 11.09 13.64 14.22
CA PRO A 99 12.10 13.21 15.18
C PRO A 99 12.16 11.68 15.28
N LEU A 100 13.37 11.13 15.23
CA LEU A 100 13.59 9.70 15.49
C LEU A 100 13.56 9.43 17.00
N VAL A 101 12.86 8.37 17.40
CA VAL A 101 12.78 7.92 18.79
C VAL A 101 13.28 6.48 18.90
N GLY A 102 14.18 6.24 19.86
CA GLY A 102 14.64 4.90 20.20
C GLY A 102 13.92 4.36 21.43
N ILE A 103 13.51 3.10 21.40
CA ILE A 103 12.92 2.40 22.56
C ILE A 103 13.89 1.33 23.03
N THR A 104 14.32 1.38 24.28
CA THR A 104 15.08 0.30 24.92
C THR A 104 14.09 -0.71 25.53
N PRO A 105 14.09 -1.99 25.10
CA PRO A 105 13.23 -2.99 25.72
C PRO A 105 13.62 -3.21 27.18
N LEU A 106 12.63 -3.46 28.03
CA LEU A 106 12.90 -3.94 29.39
C LEU A 106 13.43 -5.39 29.33
N PRO A 107 14.34 -5.79 30.24
CA PRO A 107 14.73 -7.19 30.37
C PRO A 107 13.50 -8.05 30.68
N GLY A 108 13.44 -9.23 30.06
CA GLY A 108 12.47 -10.29 30.39
C GLY A 108 12.84 -11.07 31.64
#